data_AF-A0A2N7ATU9-F1
#
_entry.id   AF-A0A2N7ATU9-F1
#
_cell.length_a   1.000
_cell.length_b   1.000
_cell.length_c   1.000
_cell.angle_alpha   90.00
_cell.angle_beta   90.00
_cell.angle_gamma   90.00
#
_symmetry.space_group_name_H-M   'P 1'
#
loop_
_entity.id
_entity.type
_entity.pdbx_description
1 polymer ?
#
loop_
_entity_poly.entity_id
_entity_poly.type
_entity_poly.pdbx_seq_one_letter_code
_entity_poly.pdbx_strand_id
1 'polypeptide(L)'
;MKKREGFVLIESITAFAISILIISTLTYCVNEQFKLLNQWEQRVNAHKIILMNLEKNNFPKVVTIKNKQYSFKENQSGYQVSVGKDVYEMEK
;
A
#
# COMPACT_ATOMS: atom_id res chain seq x y z
N MET A 1 55.11 8.93 5.29
CA MET A 1 53.97 8.06 5.64
C MET A 1 53.64 7.20 4.42
N LYS A 2 54.11 5.94 4.35
CA LYS A 2 53.94 5.08 3.16
C LYS A 2 52.48 4.59 3.11
N LYS A 3 51.67 5.13 2.21
CA LYS A 3 50.34 4.57 1.89
C LYS A 3 50.54 3.18 1.30
N ARG A 4 49.99 2.15 1.95
CA ARG A 4 49.90 0.80 1.38
C ARG A 4 48.65 0.75 0.51
N GLU A 5 48.79 0.50 -0.79
CA GLU A 5 47.70 0.56 -1.77
C GLU A 5 46.50 -0.33 -1.43
N GLY A 6 46.74 -1.48 -0.77
CA GLY A 6 45.67 -2.37 -0.29
C GLY A 6 44.76 -1.77 0.78
N PHE A 7 45.20 -0.74 1.51
CA PHE A 7 44.39 -0.08 2.54
C PHE A 7 43.24 0.74 1.92
N VAL A 8 43.52 1.46 0.82
CA VAL A 8 42.52 2.30 0.12
C VAL A 8 41.48 1.44 -0.60
N LEU A 9 41.88 0.28 -1.13
CA LEU A 9 40.97 -0.65 -1.79
C LEU A 9 39.96 -1.25 -0.80
N ILE A 10 40.42 -1.66 0.39
CA ILE A 10 39.56 -2.23 1.44
C ILE A 10 38.55 -1.18 1.92
N GLU A 11 39.00 0.05 2.19
CA GLU A 11 38.09 1.15 2.57
C GLU A 11 37.05 1.45 1.49
N SER A 12 37.42 1.36 0.21
CA SER A 12 36.48 1.57 -0.89
C SER A 12 35.43 0.46 -0.97
N ILE A 13 35.84 -0.81 -0.79
CA ILE A 13 34.94 -1.97 -0.79
C ILE A 13 33.99 -1.93 0.41
N THR A 14 34.48 -1.56 1.59
CA THR A 14 33.61 -1.44 2.78
C THR A 14 32.61 -0.30 2.62
N ALA A 15 33.03 0.86 2.12
CA ALA A 15 32.12 1.98 1.82
C ALA A 15 31.05 1.60 0.79
N PHE A 16 31.44 0.84 -0.25
CA PHE A 16 30.52 0.34 -1.25
C PHE A 16 29.51 -0.66 -0.66
N ALA A 17 29.97 -1.62 0.14
CA ALA A 17 29.10 -2.59 0.82
C ALA A 17 28.10 -1.90 1.75
N ILE A 18 28.55 -0.92 2.54
CA ILE A 18 27.68 -0.11 3.41
C ILE A 18 26.63 0.63 2.58
N SER A 19 27.03 1.22 1.45
CA SER A 19 26.12 1.94 0.56
C SER A 19 25.03 1.02 -0.01
N ILE A 20 25.38 -0.20 -0.42
CA ILE A 20 24.40 -1.21 -0.87
C ILE A 20 23.43 -1.56 0.25
N LEU A 21 23.91 -1.77 1.48
CA LEU A 21 23.05 -2.09 2.62
C LEU A 21 22.07 -0.94 2.91
N ILE A 22 22.54 0.31 2.87
CA ILE A 22 21.71 1.49 3.07
C ILE A 22 20.62 1.56 1.99
N ILE A 23 21.00 1.46 0.71
CA ILE A 23 20.06 1.52 -0.41
C ILE A 23 19.02 0.40 -0.30
N SER A 24 19.47 -0.82 -0.05
CA SER A 24 18.58 -1.99 0.08
C SER A 24 17.58 -1.83 1.22
N THR A 25 18.05 -1.35 2.37
CA THR A 25 17.20 -1.12 3.55
C THR A 25 16.16 -0.02 3.27
N LEU A 26 16.58 1.08 2.62
CA LEU A 26 15.67 2.15 2.23
C LEU A 26 14.62 1.66 1.23
N THR A 27 15.03 0.94 0.19
CA THR A 27 14.11 0.36 -0.81
C THR A 27 13.10 -0.56 -0.14
N TYR A 28 13.54 -1.42 0.77
CA TYR A 28 12.65 -2.30 1.52
C TYR A 28 11.65 -1.50 2.37
N CYS A 29 12.12 -0.51 3.13
CA CYS A 29 11.27 0.32 3.97
C CYS A 29 10.21 1.08 3.15
N VAL A 30 10.64 1.72 2.05
CA VAL A 30 9.73 2.45 1.15
C VAL A 30 8.68 1.50 0.58
N ASN A 31 9.05 0.28 0.20
CA ASN A 31 8.10 -0.70 -0.32
C ASN A 31 7.04 -1.11 0.71
N GLU A 32 7.42 -1.33 1.97
CA GLU A 32 6.46 -1.62 3.04
C GLU A 32 5.52 -0.44 3.32
N GLN A 33 6.03 0.79 3.30
CA GLN A 33 5.19 1.99 3.43
C GLN A 33 4.19 2.12 2.28
N PHE A 34 4.60 1.82 1.04
CA PHE A 34 3.69 1.80 -0.11
C PHE A 34 2.60 0.72 0.02
N LYS A 35 2.92 -0.45 0.57
CA LYS A 35 1.90 -1.48 0.83
C LYS A 35 0.85 -0.98 1.84
N LEU A 36 1.28 -0.39 2.95
CA LEU A 36 0.39 0.20 3.94
C LEU A 36 -0.49 1.30 3.31
N LEU A 37 0.11 2.18 2.51
CA LEU A 37 -0.61 3.26 1.84
C LEU A 37 -1.68 2.71 0.89
N ASN A 38 -1.38 1.65 0.14
CA ASN A 38 -2.34 1.00 -0.76
C ASN A 38 -3.51 0.37 0.01
N GLN A 39 -3.26 -0.22 1.18
CA GLN A 39 -4.31 -0.75 2.05
C GLN A 39 -5.22 0.36 2.59
N TRP A 40 -4.63 1.48 3.02
CA TRP A 40 -5.40 2.66 3.45
C TRP A 40 -6.20 3.25 2.30
N GLU A 41 -5.62 3.36 1.11
CA GLU A 41 -6.33 3.81 -0.09
C GLU A 41 -7.52 2.89 -0.42
N GLN A 42 -7.34 1.57 -0.33
CA GLN A 42 -8.44 0.62 -0.51
C GLN A 42 -9.57 0.84 0.51
N ARG A 43 -9.22 0.99 1.79
CA ARG A 43 -10.19 1.24 2.86
C ARG A 43 -10.95 2.54 2.63
N VAL A 44 -10.26 3.64 2.34
CA VAL A 44 -10.90 4.95 2.10
C VAL A 44 -11.81 4.89 0.88
N ASN A 45 -11.37 4.26 -0.20
CA ASN A 45 -12.22 4.07 -1.40
C ASN A 45 -13.46 3.23 -1.10
N ALA A 46 -13.33 2.17 -0.29
CA ALA A 46 -14.48 1.37 0.12
C ALA A 46 -15.51 2.20 0.89
N HIS A 47 -15.08 3.01 1.87
CA HIS A 47 -15.98 3.92 2.61
C HIS A 47 -16.60 4.99 1.71
N LYS A 48 -15.84 5.51 0.74
CA LYS A 48 -16.35 6.45 -0.26
C LYS A 48 -17.46 5.82 -1.11
N ILE A 49 -17.30 4.56 -1.53
CA ILE A 49 -18.31 3.82 -2.29
C ILE A 49 -19.56 3.58 -1.45
N ILE A 50 -19.41 3.26 -0.15
CA ILE A 50 -20.54 3.16 0.77
C ILE A 50 -21.29 4.50 0.79
N LEU A 51 -20.60 5.60 1.08
CA LEU A 51 -21.20 6.94 1.13
C LEU A 51 -21.92 7.31 -0.19
N MET A 52 -21.32 7.02 -1.34
CA MET A 52 -21.93 7.28 -2.64
C MET A 52 -23.21 6.47 -2.88
N ASN A 53 -23.27 5.22 -2.41
CA ASN A 53 -24.48 4.41 -2.48
C ASN A 53 -25.58 4.93 -1.53
N LEU A 54 -25.20 5.55 -0.40
CA LEU A 54 -26.15 6.19 0.53
C LEU A 54 -26.70 7.50 -0.02
N GLU A 55 -25.86 8.34 -0.62
CA GLU A 55 -26.28 9.63 -1.18
C GLU A 55 -27.06 9.47 -2.49
N LYS A 56 -26.74 8.46 -3.30
CA LYS A 56 -27.38 8.20 -4.59
C LYS A 56 -27.90 6.78 -4.65
N ASN A 57 -29.22 6.62 -4.52
CA ASN A 57 -29.94 5.33 -4.64
C ASN A 57 -29.69 4.54 -5.94
N ASN A 58 -29.05 5.14 -6.95
CA ASN A 58 -28.72 4.51 -8.24
C ASN A 58 -27.20 4.39 -8.50
N PHE A 59 -26.36 4.47 -7.46
CA PHE A 59 -24.93 4.26 -7.65
C PHE A 59 -24.64 2.79 -8.00
N PRO A 60 -23.67 2.50 -8.89
CA PRO A 60 -23.37 1.12 -9.27
C PRO A 60 -22.91 0.30 -8.07
N LYS A 61 -23.52 -0.86 -7.89
CA LYS A 61 -23.11 -1.84 -6.86
C LYS A 61 -21.70 -2.39 -7.10
N VAL A 62 -21.17 -2.25 -8.32
CA VAL A 62 -19.81 -2.67 -8.66
C VAL A 62 -19.08 -1.53 -9.36
N VAL A 63 -17.90 -1.18 -8.85
CA VAL A 63 -17.06 -0.11 -9.41
C VAL A 63 -15.63 -0.62 -9.54
N THR A 64 -14.98 -0.28 -10.66
CA THR A 64 -13.55 -0.58 -10.85
C THR A 64 -12.73 0.69 -10.63
N ILE A 65 -11.80 0.65 -9.67
CA ILE A 65 -10.88 1.75 -9.37
C ILE A 65 -9.46 1.18 -9.41
N LYS A 66 -8.56 1.77 -10.21
CA LYS A 66 -7.15 1.33 -10.34
C LYS A 66 -7.00 -0.19 -10.54
N ASN A 67 -7.78 -0.75 -11.47
CA ASN A 67 -7.79 -2.18 -11.80
C ASN A 67 -8.22 -3.12 -10.65
N LYS A 68 -8.80 -2.58 -9.56
CA LYS A 68 -9.41 -3.33 -8.46
C LYS A 68 -10.93 -3.18 -8.55
N GLN A 69 -11.65 -4.30 -8.45
CA GLN A 69 -13.10 -4.33 -8.47
C GLN A 69 -13.64 -4.25 -7.04
N TYR A 70 -14.50 -3.26 -6.79
CA TYR A 70 -15.16 -3.01 -5.52
C TYR A 70 -16.63 -3.40 -5.67
N SER A 71 -17.12 -4.31 -4.84
CA SER A 71 -18.52 -4.74 -4.82
C SER A 71 -19.19 -4.29 -3.53
N PHE A 72 -20.20 -3.43 -3.65
CA PHE A 72 -21.07 -3.00 -2.57
C PHE A 72 -22.23 -3.97 -2.36
N LYS A 73 -22.52 -4.28 -1.09
CA LYS A 73 -23.68 -5.03 -0.63
C LYS A 73 -24.26 -4.35 0.61
N GLU A 74 -25.58 -4.30 0.69
CA GLU A 74 -26.31 -3.88 1.87
C GLU A 74 -26.89 -5.13 2.54
N ASN A 75 -26.61 -5.30 3.84
CA ASN A 75 -27.16 -6.38 4.66
C ASN A 75 -28.05 -5.77 5.76
N GLN A 76 -28.81 -6.62 6.47
CA GLN A 76 -29.74 -6.17 7.53
C GLN A 76 -29.08 -5.37 8.66
N SER A 77 -27.77 -5.56 8.90
CA SER A 77 -27.01 -4.95 9.99
C SER A 77 -26.06 -3.82 9.55
N GLY A 78 -25.90 -3.55 8.26
CA GLY A 78 -24.93 -2.56 7.80
C GLY A 78 -24.56 -2.63 6.32
N TYR A 79 -23.54 -1.85 5.96
CA TYR A 79 -23.02 -1.73 4.60
C TYR A 79 -21.68 -2.44 4.46
N GLN A 80 -21.50 -3.19 3.37
CA GLN A 80 -20.30 -3.98 3.10
C GLN A 80 -19.74 -3.65 1.72
N VAL A 81 -18.43 -3.47 1.63
CA VAL A 81 -17.70 -3.38 0.35
C VAL A 81 -16.59 -4.41 0.33
N SER A 82 -16.61 -5.28 -0.68
CA SER A 82 -15.60 -6.31 -0.91
C SER A 82 -14.65 -5.91 -2.03
N VAL A 83 -13.35 -6.13 -1.84
CA VAL A 83 -12.27 -5.85 -2.79
C VAL A 83 -11.34 -7.06 -2.84
N GLY A 84 -11.56 -7.96 -3.80
CA GLY A 84 -10.82 -9.23 -3.84
C GLY A 84 -11.11 -10.09 -2.60
N LYS A 85 -10.10 -10.28 -1.73
CA LYS A 85 -10.24 -11.01 -0.45
C LYS A 85 -10.57 -10.10 0.74
N ASP A 86 -10.40 -8.79 0.58
CA ASP A 86 -10.60 -7.83 1.66
C ASP A 86 -12.07 -7.40 1.73
N VAL A 87 -12.61 -7.29 2.94
CA VAL A 87 -13.99 -6.93 3.21
C VAL A 87 -13.99 -5.77 4.22
N TYR A 88 -14.67 -4.69 3.87
CA TYR A 88 -14.83 -3.53 4.72
C TYR A 88 -16.30 -3.36 5.07
N GLU A 89 -16.60 -3.29 6.36
CA GLU A 89 -17.96 -3.21 6.90
C GLU A 89 -18.14 -1.91 7.69
N MET A 90 -19.34 -1.35 7.59
CA MET A 90 -19.82 -0.24 8.41
C MET A 90 -21.18 -0.61 8.99
N GLU A 91 -21.30 -0.50 10.32
CA GLU A 91 -22.59 -0.60 11.00
C GLU A 91 -23.48 0.60 10.63
N LYS A 92 -24.80 0.37 10.64
CA LYS A 92 -25.80 1.35 10.26
C LYS A 92 -26.10 2.35 11.38
#